data_AF-A0A200Q7J2-F1
#
_entry.id   AF-A0A200Q7J2-F1
#
_cell.length_a   1.000
_cell.length_b   1.000
_cell.length_c   1.000
_cell.angle_alpha   90.00
_cell.angle_beta   90.00
_cell.angle_gamma   90.00
#
_symmetry.space_group_name_H-M   'P 1'
#
loop_
_entity.id
_entity.type
_entity.pdbx_description
1 polymer ?
#
loop_
_entity_poly.entity_id
_entity_poly.type
_entity_poly.pdbx_seq_one_letter_code
_entity_poly.pdbx_strand_id
1 'polypeptide(L)'
;MGGGEGSSSNFEVICQVCDQLGHICIECPWAYTRCKLTPCNGTRRVLIGKTDANLGRNFFTCQQPDYNGFEWFDDALNSKASSTTHLSKGGCFGCGEGNHWMDTCPWRKTPCP
;
A
#
# COMPACT_ATOMS: atom_id res chain seq x y z
N MET A 1 -39.34 24.50 -10.02
CA MET A 1 -38.18 24.43 -10.93
C MET A 1 -37.17 25.43 -10.38
N GLY A 2 -36.16 25.08 -9.58
CA GLY A 2 -35.30 23.90 -9.61
C GLY A 2 -34.02 24.27 -10.36
N GLY A 3 -32.97 24.65 -9.63
CA GLY A 3 -31.70 25.07 -10.22
C GLY A 3 -30.72 25.58 -9.16
N GLY A 4 -30.43 24.75 -8.15
CA GLY A 4 -29.36 25.02 -7.20
C GLY A 4 -28.03 24.66 -7.85
N GLU A 5 -27.17 25.65 -8.03
CA GLU A 5 -25.81 25.49 -8.50
C GLU A 5 -25.01 24.76 -7.41
N GLY A 6 -24.93 23.44 -7.54
CA GLY A 6 -24.10 22.60 -6.70
C GLY A 6 -22.64 22.95 -6.98
N SER A 7 -22.08 23.79 -6.13
CA SER A 7 -20.65 24.06 -6.07
C SER A 7 -19.94 22.74 -5.74
N SER A 8 -19.49 22.01 -6.76
CA SER A 8 -18.63 20.84 -6.62
C SER A 8 -17.27 21.33 -6.15
N SER A 9 -17.15 21.61 -4.86
CA SER A 9 -15.87 21.68 -4.18
C SER A 9 -15.18 20.33 -4.38
N ASN A 10 -14.24 20.29 -5.33
CA ASN A 10 -13.25 19.24 -5.51
C ASN A 10 -12.47 19.14 -4.20
N PHE A 11 -13.02 18.44 -3.20
CA PHE A 11 -12.26 18.00 -2.07
C PHE A 11 -11.29 16.96 -2.60
N GLU A 12 -10.07 17.40 -2.86
CA GLU A 12 -8.93 16.55 -3.12
C GLU A 12 -8.79 15.58 -1.95
N VAL A 13 -9.33 14.37 -2.11
CA VAL A 13 -9.28 13.35 -1.06
C VAL A 13 -7.85 12.82 -0.97
N ILE A 14 -7.22 13.06 0.18
CA ILE A 14 -5.90 12.50 0.51
C ILE A 14 -6.11 11.17 1.20
N CYS A 15 -5.60 10.11 0.59
CA CYS A 15 -5.64 8.77 1.15
C CYS A 15 -4.83 8.70 2.45
N GLN A 16 -5.46 8.38 3.56
CA GLN A 16 -4.81 8.27 4.88
C GLN A 16 -3.81 7.10 5.01
N VAL A 17 -3.69 6.26 3.99
CA VAL A 17 -2.76 5.11 3.97
C VAL A 17 -1.46 5.50 3.27
N CYS A 18 -1.54 6.20 2.15
CA CYS A 18 -0.40 6.46 1.27
C CYS A 18 -0.13 7.93 0.97
N ASP A 19 -0.93 8.83 1.54
CA ASP A 19 -0.89 10.28 1.36
C ASP A 19 -1.01 10.75 -0.09
N GLN A 20 -1.48 9.88 -0.99
CA GLN A 20 -1.75 10.22 -2.38
C GLN A 20 -3.20 10.67 -2.58
N LEU A 21 -3.37 11.54 -3.58
CA LEU A 21 -4.66 12.07 -3.98
C LEU A 21 -5.47 11.07 -4.81
N GLY A 22 -6.79 11.31 -4.86
CA GLY A 22 -7.69 10.68 -5.82
C GLY A 22 -8.26 9.32 -5.42
N HIS A 23 -8.07 8.89 -4.17
CA HIS A 23 -8.72 7.70 -3.61
C HIS A 23 -8.86 7.75 -2.08
N ILE A 24 -9.80 6.98 -1.54
CA ILE A 24 -9.95 6.76 -0.09
C ILE A 24 -9.15 5.54 0.39
N CYS A 25 -9.00 5.39 1.71
CA CYS A 25 -8.19 4.34 2.32
C CYS A 25 -8.56 2.91 1.87
N ILE A 26 -9.85 2.61 1.67
CA ILE A 26 -10.33 1.29 1.25
C ILE A 26 -9.99 0.98 -0.22
N GLU A 27 -9.82 2.00 -1.04
CA GLU A 27 -9.43 1.90 -2.45
C GLU A 27 -7.92 1.97 -2.64
N CYS A 28 -7.16 2.16 -1.55
CA CYS A 28 -5.73 2.31 -1.62
C CYS A 28 -5.07 1.03 -2.16
N PRO A 29 -4.26 1.10 -3.23
CA PRO A 29 -3.55 -0.07 -3.76
C PRO A 29 -2.58 -0.70 -2.75
N TRP A 30 -2.23 0.04 -1.69
CA TRP A 30 -1.38 -0.42 -0.60
C TRP A 30 -2.16 -1.06 0.55
N ALA A 31 -3.45 -0.71 0.67
CA ALA A 31 -4.34 -1.45 1.55
C ALA A 31 -4.43 -2.89 1.04
N TYR A 32 -4.29 -3.84 1.96
CA TYR A 32 -4.40 -5.26 1.67
C TYR A 32 -3.28 -5.90 0.84
N THR A 33 -2.11 -5.28 0.75
CA THR A 33 -0.93 -5.93 0.14
C THR A 33 -0.50 -7.15 0.95
N ARG A 34 0.01 -8.21 0.29
CA ARG A 34 0.42 -9.46 0.93
C ARG A 34 1.74 -9.27 1.68
N CYS A 35 1.93 -10.02 2.75
CA CYS A 35 3.23 -10.15 3.40
C CYS A 35 4.25 -10.65 2.37
N LYS A 36 5.42 -9.99 2.34
CA LYS A 36 6.54 -10.39 1.45
C LYS A 36 7.42 -11.49 2.06
N LEU A 37 7.19 -11.87 3.33
CA LEU A 37 7.94 -12.96 3.95
C LEU A 37 7.38 -14.29 3.48
N THR A 38 8.19 -15.13 2.84
CA THR A 38 7.82 -16.51 2.51
C THR A 38 8.05 -17.43 3.72
N PRO A 39 7.15 -18.39 4.02
CA PRO A 39 5.94 -18.79 3.28
C PRO A 39 4.65 -18.09 3.77
N CYS A 40 4.74 -16.89 4.35
CA CYS A 40 3.58 -16.19 4.89
C CYS A 40 2.54 -15.87 3.80
N ASN A 41 1.28 -16.19 4.07
CA ASN A 41 0.15 -15.83 3.22
C ASN A 41 -0.72 -14.71 3.81
N GLY A 42 -0.23 -14.06 4.87
CA GLY A 42 -0.94 -12.98 5.55
C GLY A 42 -0.94 -11.66 4.79
N THR A 43 -1.77 -10.75 5.26
CA THR A 43 -1.85 -9.36 4.77
C THR A 43 -0.91 -8.45 5.55
N ARG A 44 -0.43 -7.40 4.90
CA ARG A 44 0.24 -6.28 5.54
C ARG A 44 -0.77 -5.30 6.11
N ARG A 45 -0.46 -4.79 7.29
CA ARG A 45 -1.17 -3.70 7.96
C ARG A 45 -0.29 -2.46 7.88
N VAL A 46 -0.88 -1.32 7.54
CA VAL A 46 -0.21 -0.02 7.67
C VAL A 46 -0.47 0.50 9.07
N LEU A 47 0.60 0.80 9.79
CA LEU A 47 0.59 1.37 11.13
C LEU A 47 1.39 2.67 11.15
N ILE A 48 1.10 3.53 12.13
CA ILE A 48 1.80 4.80 12.34
C ILE A 48 2.78 4.62 13.50
N GLY A 49 4.03 5.04 13.30
CA GLY A 49 5.06 5.07 14.34
C GLY A 49 4.65 5.98 15.50
N LYS A 50 4.89 5.49 16.72
CA LYS A 50 4.48 6.17 17.97
C LYS A 50 5.65 6.51 18.88
N THR A 51 6.88 6.12 18.52
CA THR A 51 8.06 6.46 19.33
C THR A 51 8.63 7.78 18.85
N ASP A 52 9.34 8.51 19.72
CA ASP A 52 9.89 9.83 19.38
C ASP A 52 10.77 9.81 18.11
N ALA A 53 11.50 8.71 17.88
CA ALA A 53 12.36 8.56 16.72
C ALA A 53 11.62 8.32 15.39
N ASN A 54 10.34 7.92 15.42
CA ASN A 54 9.55 7.60 14.21
C ASN A 54 8.10 8.08 14.27
N LEU A 55 7.82 9.08 15.11
CA LEU A 55 6.48 9.58 15.34
C LEU A 55 5.84 10.05 14.04
N GLY A 56 4.65 9.51 13.72
CA GLY A 56 3.92 9.88 12.51
C GLY A 56 4.39 9.18 11.23
N ARG A 57 5.47 8.40 11.26
CA ARG A 57 5.95 7.68 10.06
C ARG A 57 5.18 6.38 9.87
N ASN A 58 4.63 6.17 8.68
CA ASN A 58 3.91 4.94 8.35
C ASN A 58 4.88 3.77 8.11
N PHE A 59 4.49 2.57 8.55
CA PHE A 59 5.20 1.34 8.28
C PHE A 59 4.24 0.17 8.05
N PHE A 60 4.68 -0.82 7.29
CA PHE A 60 3.99 -2.09 7.11
C PHE A 60 4.40 -3.09 8.19
N THR A 61 3.43 -3.81 8.72
CA THR A 61 3.66 -5.04 9.49
C THR A 61 2.82 -6.20 8.99
N CYS A 62 3.26 -7.44 9.18
CA CYS A 62 2.40 -8.59 8.89
C CYS A 62 1.26 -8.69 9.92
N GLN A 63 0.06 -9.07 9.48
CA GLN A 63 -1.03 -9.39 10.40
C GLN A 63 -0.81 -10.71 11.16
N GLN A 64 -0.02 -11.63 10.59
CA GLN A 64 0.21 -12.95 11.18
C GLN A 64 1.20 -12.83 12.35
N PRO A 65 0.85 -13.32 13.56
CA PRO A 65 1.64 -13.13 14.77
C PRO A 65 3.02 -13.81 14.71
N ASP A 66 3.13 -14.93 13.97
CA ASP A 66 4.37 -15.69 13.84
C ASP A 66 5.37 -15.06 12.85
N TYR A 67 4.96 -14.01 12.14
CA TYR A 67 5.76 -13.38 11.10
C TYR A 67 6.07 -11.92 11.44
N ASN A 68 7.33 -11.63 11.75
CA ASN A 68 7.78 -10.28 12.04
C ASN A 68 8.07 -9.47 10.76
N GLY A 69 7.12 -9.45 9.82
CA GLY A 69 7.25 -8.66 8.61
C GLY A 69 7.27 -7.18 8.96
N PHE A 70 8.29 -6.46 8.49
CA PHE A 70 8.45 -5.02 8.69
C PHE A 70 9.01 -4.36 7.43
N GLU A 71 8.46 -3.22 7.04
CA GLU A 71 8.98 -2.38 5.95
C GLU A 71 8.47 -0.95 6.16
N TRP A 72 9.33 0.07 6.05
CA TRP A 72 8.85 1.45 6.07
C TRP A 72 7.99 1.74 4.85
N PHE A 73 6.94 2.52 5.04
CA PHE A 73 5.97 2.78 3.97
C PHE A 73 6.60 3.56 2.81
N ASP A 74 7.39 4.59 3.13
CA ASP A 74 8.12 5.42 2.17
C ASP A 74 9.23 4.64 1.43
N ASP A 75 9.92 3.72 2.10
CA ASP A 75 10.86 2.81 1.43
C ASP A 75 10.14 1.93 0.39
N ALA A 76 8.95 1.42 0.74
CA ALA A 76 8.12 0.65 -0.19
C ALA A 76 7.60 1.52 -1.35
N LEU A 77 7.18 2.77 -1.09
CA LEU A 77 6.80 3.73 -2.15
C LEU A 77 7.97 3.96 -3.11
N ASN A 78 9.16 4.24 -2.58
CA ASN A 78 10.34 4.54 -3.38
C ASN A 78 10.78 3.32 -4.20
N SER A 79 10.63 2.11 -3.65
CA SER A 79 10.88 0.87 -4.38
C SER A 79 10.01 0.72 -5.64
N LYS A 80 8.80 1.30 -5.67
CA LYS A 80 8.01 1.35 -6.91
C LYS A 80 8.59 2.31 -7.94
N ALA A 81 9.05 3.48 -7.50
CA ALA A 81 9.53 4.55 -8.39
C ALA A 81 10.84 4.16 -9.08
N SER A 82 11.70 3.37 -8.41
CA SER A 82 12.96 2.87 -8.98
C SER A 82 12.82 1.68 -9.95
N SER A 83 11.59 1.24 -10.27
CA SER A 83 11.30 0.11 -11.17
C SER A 83 11.67 0.31 -12.64
N THR A 84 12.32 1.42 -13.02
CA THR A 84 12.75 1.69 -14.41
C THR A 84 14.03 0.93 -14.80
N THR A 85 14.77 0.34 -13.86
CA THR A 85 15.99 -0.43 -14.16
C THR A 85 15.86 -1.89 -13.72
N HIS A 86 15.61 -2.73 -14.73
CA HIS A 86 15.37 -4.17 -14.72
C HIS A 86 16.52 -5.07 -14.21
N LEU A 87 17.32 -4.66 -13.22
CA LEU A 87 18.46 -5.49 -12.79
C LEU A 87 18.69 -5.69 -11.30
N SER A 88 17.85 -5.17 -10.40
CA SER A 88 17.83 -5.65 -9.02
C SER A 88 16.52 -5.28 -8.31
N LYS A 89 15.62 -6.28 -8.21
CA LYS A 89 14.55 -6.32 -7.20
C LYS A 89 13.33 -5.39 -7.40
N GLY A 90 12.91 -5.15 -8.64
CA GLY A 90 11.60 -4.56 -8.96
C GLY A 90 10.56 -5.66 -9.21
N GLY A 91 9.79 -6.02 -8.18
CA GLY A 91 8.68 -6.96 -8.28
C GLY A 91 7.32 -6.31 -8.02
N CYS A 92 6.24 -7.05 -8.25
CA CYS A 92 4.88 -6.70 -7.86
C CYS A 92 4.87 -6.16 -6.42
N PHE A 93 4.64 -4.86 -6.25
CA PHE A 93 4.64 -4.26 -4.92
C PHE A 93 3.57 -4.86 -3.99
N GLY A 94 2.54 -5.50 -4.55
CA GLY A 94 1.47 -6.14 -3.79
C GLY A 94 1.83 -7.49 -3.21
N CYS A 95 2.68 -8.30 -3.85
CA CYS A 95 3.04 -9.64 -3.37
C CYS A 95 4.55 -9.91 -3.24
N GLY A 96 5.39 -9.03 -3.80
CA GLY A 96 6.85 -9.13 -3.79
C GLY A 96 7.46 -9.87 -4.99
N GLU A 97 6.65 -10.55 -5.81
CA GLU A 97 7.14 -11.38 -6.92
C GLU A 97 7.66 -10.57 -8.11
N GLY A 98 8.77 -11.00 -8.70
CA GLY A 98 9.44 -10.28 -9.81
C GLY A 98 8.81 -10.44 -11.20
N ASN A 99 7.83 -11.33 -11.37
CA ASN A 99 7.35 -11.76 -12.68
C ASN A 99 6.08 -11.04 -13.19
N HIS A 100 5.54 -10.09 -12.42
CA HIS A 100 4.34 -9.34 -12.80
C HIS A 100 4.25 -7.98 -12.09
N TRP A 101 3.39 -7.08 -12.60
CA TRP A 101 3.04 -5.83 -11.92
C TRP A 101 1.76 -5.99 -11.10
N MET A 102 1.45 -5.06 -10.19
CA MET A 102 0.25 -5.16 -9.33
C MET A 102 -1.04 -5.30 -10.13
N ASP A 103 -1.19 -4.61 -11.25
CA ASP A 103 -2.42 -4.67 -12.06
C ASP A 103 -2.70 -6.08 -12.59
N THR A 104 -1.63 -6.84 -12.81
CA THR A 104 -1.61 -8.24 -13.24
C THR A 104 -1.38 -9.21 -12.07
N CYS A 105 -1.35 -8.72 -10.83
CA CYS A 105 -1.10 -9.57 -9.68
C CYS A 105 -2.25 -10.54 -9.48
N PRO A 106 -1.99 -11.86 -9.46
CA PRO A 106 -3.04 -12.85 -9.23
C PRO A 106 -3.72 -12.61 -7.88
N TRP A 107 -2.99 -12.03 -6.93
CA TRP A 107 -3.49 -11.73 -5.60
C TRP A 107 -4.31 -10.45 -5.49
N ARG A 108 -4.33 -9.59 -6.53
CA ARG A 108 -5.01 -8.28 -6.49
C ARG A 108 -6.52 -8.41 -6.23
N LYS A 109 -7.14 -9.49 -6.71
CA LYS A 109 -8.59 -9.72 -6.60
C LYS A 109 -8.96 -10.87 -5.67
N THR A 110 -7.97 -11.57 -5.13
CA THR A 110 -8.23 -12.66 -4.19
C THR A 110 -8.19 -12.10 -2.78
N PRO A 111 -9.26 -12.27 -1.98
CA PRO A 111 -9.17 -11.98 -0.55
C PRO A 111 -8.05 -12.83 0.06
N CYS A 112 -7.37 -12.29 1.08
CA CYS A 112 -6.54 -13.14 1.92
C CYS A 112 -7.44 -14.19 2.58
N PRO A 113 -7.04 -15.48 2.57
CA PRO A 113 -7.81 -16.54 3.21
C PRO A 113 -7.93 -16.33 4.73
#